data_AF-A0A352A352-F1
#
_entry.id   AF-A0A352A352-F1
#
_cell.length_a   1.000
_cell.length_b   1.000
_cell.length_c   1.000
_cell.angle_alpha   90.00
_cell.angle_beta   90.00
_cell.angle_gamma   90.00
#
_symmetry.space_group_name_H-M   'P 1'
#
loop_
_entity.id
_entity.type
_entity.pdbx_description
1 polymer ?
#
loop_
_entity_poly.entity_id
_entity_poly.type
_entity_poly.pdbx_seq_one_letter_code
_entity_poly.pdbx_strand_id
1 'polypeptide(L)'
;PDKTFSPNKNITRAEAMTLINAVLDRIVEKENIHKDAKQWPDIKKNDWYYEEVLEATNSHDYKIEDEKEEWLKIKANKIWP
;
A
#
# COMPACT_ATOMS: atom_id res chain seq x y z
N PRO A 1 -7.87 -9.79 9.32
CA PRO A 1 -8.49 -8.74 10.17
C PRO A 1 -9.76 -9.26 10.85
N ASP A 2 -10.05 -8.85 12.09
CA ASP A 2 -11.21 -9.32 12.87
C ASP A 2 -12.57 -8.69 12.46
N LYS A 3 -12.53 -7.76 11.49
CA LYS A 3 -13.68 -7.07 10.88
C LYS A 3 -14.51 -6.23 11.88
N THR A 4 -13.92 -5.81 12.99
CA THR A 4 -14.56 -4.92 13.96
C THR A 4 -14.03 -3.49 13.86
N PHE A 5 -14.84 -2.51 14.27
CA PHE A 5 -14.40 -1.12 14.43
C PHE A 5 -14.16 -0.85 15.93
N SER A 6 -12.91 -0.58 16.30
CA SER A 6 -12.48 -0.41 17.70
C SER A 6 -12.00 1.03 17.96
N PRO A 7 -12.91 2.02 18.09
CA PRO A 7 -12.57 3.44 18.06
C PRO A 7 -11.67 3.91 19.22
N ASN A 8 -11.68 3.18 20.34
CA ASN A 8 -10.85 3.50 21.51
C ASN A 8 -9.49 2.78 21.52
N LYS A 9 -9.20 1.93 20.53
CA LYS A 9 -7.93 1.22 20.41
C LYS A 9 -6.93 2.08 19.63
N ASN A 10 -5.67 2.12 20.07
CA ASN A 10 -4.60 2.73 19.28
C ASN A 10 -4.49 2.03 17.91
N ILE A 11 -4.46 2.83 16.86
CA ILE A 11 -4.29 2.35 15.49
C ILE A 11 -2.84 1.92 15.23
N THR A 12 -2.66 0.86 14.46
CA THR A 12 -1.34 0.42 13.96
C THR A 12 -0.96 1.17 12.68
N ARG A 13 0.33 1.12 12.30
CA ARG A 13 0.80 1.68 11.03
C ARG A 13 0.10 1.05 9.82
N ALA A 14 -0.11 -0.27 9.85
CA ALA A 14 -0.79 -1.01 8.80
C ALA A 14 -2.25 -0.55 8.64
N GLU A 15 -3.01 -0.48 9.74
CA GLU A 15 -4.40 0.01 9.71
C GLU A 15 -4.50 1.46 9.24
N ALA A 16 -3.54 2.33 9.61
CA ALA A 16 -3.51 3.71 9.14
C ALA A 16 -3.26 3.80 7.62
N MET A 17 -2.33 2.99 7.09
CA MET A 17 -2.08 2.91 5.65
C MET A 17 -3.32 2.40 4.89
N THR A 18 -3.96 1.34 5.38
CA THR A 18 -5.21 0.82 4.81
C THR A 18 -6.31 1.88 4.76
N LEU A 19 -6.50 2.62 5.86
CA LEU A 19 -7.51 3.68 5.92
C LEU A 19 -7.23 4.78 4.89
N ILE A 20 -5.98 5.25 4.78
CA ILE A 20 -5.61 6.32 3.86
C ILE A 20 -5.72 5.86 2.40
N ASN A 21 -5.23 4.67 2.07
CA ASN A 21 -5.34 4.12 0.72
C ASN A 21 -6.81 3.97 0.30
N ALA A 22 -7.67 3.45 1.18
CA ALA A 22 -9.09 3.33 0.92
C ALA A 22 -9.78 4.69 0.69
N VAL A 23 -9.44 5.73 1.47
CA VAL A 23 -10.00 7.08 1.27
C VAL A 23 -9.58 7.69 -0.06
N LEU A 24 -8.44 7.29 -0.60
CA LEU A 24 -7.88 7.79 -1.85
C LEU A 24 -8.14 6.86 -3.05
N ASP A 25 -8.93 5.79 -2.86
CA ASP A 25 -9.16 4.72 -3.84
C ASP A 25 -7.86 4.15 -4.45
N ARG A 26 -6.81 4.03 -3.62
CA ARG A 26 -5.53 3.43 -3.99
C ARG A 26 -5.60 1.93 -3.75
N ILE A 27 -5.78 1.17 -4.81
CA ILE A 27 -6.01 -0.28 -4.74
C ILE A 27 -5.03 -0.97 -5.68
N VAL A 28 -4.18 -1.85 -5.16
CA VAL A 28 -3.24 -2.65 -5.96
C VAL A 28 -3.31 -4.10 -5.51
N GLU A 29 -3.13 -5.03 -6.45
CA GLU A 29 -2.91 -6.45 -6.13
C GLU A 29 -1.41 -6.76 -6.09
N LYS A 30 -1.00 -7.70 -5.24
CA LYS A 30 0.41 -8.08 -5.09
C LYS A 30 1.11 -8.45 -6.41
N GLU A 31 0.37 -8.99 -7.39
CA GLU A 31 0.87 -9.31 -8.73
C GLU A 31 1.18 -8.08 -9.59
N ASN A 32 0.49 -6.98 -9.32
CA ASN A 32 0.54 -5.72 -10.07
C ASN A 32 1.55 -4.72 -9.50
N ILE A 33 2.21 -5.07 -8.39
CA ILE A 33 3.29 -4.30 -7.79
C ILE A 33 4.56 -4.48 -8.62
N HIS A 34 5.13 -3.37 -9.08
CA HIS A 34 6.34 -3.38 -9.89
C HIS A 34 7.50 -4.07 -9.16
N LYS A 35 8.25 -4.93 -9.87
CA LYS A 35 9.36 -5.73 -9.30
C LYS A 35 10.46 -4.92 -8.60
N ASP A 36 10.66 -3.68 -9.02
CA ASP A 36 11.67 -2.77 -8.47
C ASP A 36 11.16 -1.97 -7.25
N ALA A 37 9.92 -2.23 -6.81
CA ALA A 37 9.36 -1.62 -5.61
C ALA A 37 10.25 -1.92 -4.40
N LYS A 38 10.49 -0.90 -3.57
CA LYS A 38 11.16 -1.08 -2.30
C LYS A 38 10.36 -2.07 -1.45
N GLN A 39 11.04 -3.14 -1.05
CA GLN A 39 10.54 -4.14 -0.13
C GLN A 39 11.02 -3.83 1.29
N TRP A 40 10.25 -4.27 2.28
CA TRP A 40 10.54 -4.10 3.70
C TRP A 40 10.82 -5.46 4.33
N PRO A 41 11.96 -5.64 5.05
CA PRO A 41 12.38 -6.96 5.53
C PRO A 41 11.46 -7.55 6.61
N ASP A 42 10.66 -6.72 7.25
CA ASP A 42 9.69 -7.06 8.29
C ASP A 42 8.27 -7.31 7.76
N ILE A 43 8.04 -7.17 6.45
CA ILE A 43 6.74 -7.35 5.80
C ILE A 43 6.81 -8.57 4.87
N LYS A 44 5.97 -9.58 5.13
CA LYS A 44 5.90 -10.79 4.30
C LYS A 44 4.78 -10.64 3.27
N LYS A 45 4.95 -11.26 2.09
CA LYS A 45 3.95 -11.27 1.00
C LYS A 45 2.56 -11.80 1.39
N ASN A 46 2.47 -12.59 2.47
CA ASN A 46 1.22 -13.17 2.95
C ASN A 46 0.64 -12.42 4.16
N ASP A 47 1.28 -11.34 4.61
CA ASP A 47 0.69 -10.49 5.64
C ASP A 47 -0.49 -9.74 5.05
N TRP A 48 -1.58 -9.61 5.81
CA TRP A 48 -2.83 -9.01 5.32
C TRP A 48 -2.70 -7.55 4.86
N TYR A 49 -1.62 -6.88 5.27
CA TYR A 49 -1.32 -5.47 4.99
C TYR A 49 -0.20 -5.30 3.95
N TYR A 50 0.23 -6.36 3.28
CA TYR A 50 1.38 -6.31 2.38
C TYR A 50 1.19 -5.27 1.27
N GLU A 51 0.06 -5.33 0.55
CA GLU A 51 -0.29 -4.40 -0.52
C GLU A 51 -0.39 -2.97 0.01
N GLU A 52 -1.04 -2.78 1.16
CA GLU A 52 -1.28 -1.48 1.78
C GLU A 52 0.02 -0.76 2.15
N VAL A 53 0.98 -1.50 2.71
CA VAL A 53 2.30 -0.96 3.07
C VAL A 53 3.06 -0.56 1.81
N LEU A 54 3.04 -1.40 0.77
CA LEU A 54 3.78 -1.10 -0.45
C LEU A 54 3.18 0.10 -1.18
N GLU A 55 1.85 0.16 -1.30
CA GLU A 55 1.10 1.27 -1.91
C GLU A 55 1.36 2.62 -1.24
N ALA A 56 1.48 2.62 0.09
CA ALA A 56 1.73 3.83 0.87
C ALA A 56 3.22 4.27 0.89
N THR A 57 4.15 3.38 0.55
CA THR A 57 5.60 3.62 0.77
C THR A 57 6.43 3.67 -0.51
N ASN A 58 5.84 3.38 -1.67
CA ASN A 58 6.49 3.49 -2.96
C ASN A 58 5.77 4.54 -3.80
N SER A 59 6.49 5.58 -4.24
CA SER A 59 5.97 6.46 -5.29
C SER A 59 6.11 5.77 -6.65
N HIS A 60 5.06 5.78 -7.46
CA HIS A 60 5.05 5.09 -8.75
C HIS A 60 4.19 5.82 -9.80
N ASP A 61 4.37 5.45 -11.06
CA ASP A 61 3.40 5.66 -12.13
C ASP A 61 2.55 4.40 -12.25
N TYR A 62 1.26 4.56 -12.56
CA TYR A 62 0.32 3.46 -12.68
C TYR A 62 -0.68 3.71 -13.82
N LYS A 63 -1.32 2.64 -14.26
CA LYS A 63 -2.62 2.69 -14.96
C LYS A 63 -3.66 1.97 -14.12
N ILE A 64 -4.93 2.26 -14.35
CA ILE A 64 -6.04 1.56 -13.71
C ILE A 64 -6.58 0.51 -14.68
N GLU A 65 -6.74 -0.71 -14.20
CA GLU A 65 -7.36 -1.84 -14.87
C GLU A 65 -8.25 -2.57 -13.85
N ASP A 66 -9.53 -2.78 -14.18
CA ASP A 66 -10.52 -3.36 -13.27
C ASP A 66 -10.54 -2.73 -11.86
N GLU A 67 -10.57 -1.39 -11.81
CA GLU A 67 -10.56 -0.57 -10.58
C GLU A 67 -9.31 -0.74 -9.70
N LYS A 68 -8.25 -1.36 -10.24
CA LYS A 68 -6.98 -1.60 -9.55
C LYS A 68 -5.82 -1.01 -10.31
N GLU A 69 -4.80 -0.62 -9.59
CA GLU A 69 -3.56 -0.12 -10.15
C GLU A 69 -2.69 -1.26 -10.69
N GLU A 70 -2.08 -1.04 -11.85
CA GLU A 70 -0.90 -1.74 -12.33
C GLU A 70 0.27 -0.77 -12.33
N TRP A 71 1.31 -1.05 -11.53
CA TRP A 71 2.45 -0.16 -11.39
C TRP A 71 3.40 -0.29 -12.58
N LEU A 72 3.54 0.80 -13.33
CA LEU A 72 4.34 0.86 -14.55
C LEU A 72 5.80 1.19 -14.28
N LYS A 73 6.07 2.03 -13.26
CA LYS A 73 7.42 2.51 -12.94
C LYS A 73 7.52 3.00 -11.51
N ILE A 74 8.62 2.68 -10.83
CA ILE A 74 8.96 3.25 -9.52
C ILE A 74 9.64 4.62 -9.70
N LYS A 75 9.17 5.60 -8.92
CA LYS A 75 9.75 6.96 -8.85
C LYS A 75 10.79 7.02 -7.74
N ALA A 76 11.78 7.88 -7.92
CA ALA A 76 12.76 8.17 -6.88
C ALA A 76 12.08 8.79 -5.65
N ASN A 77 12.59 8.49 -4.45
CA ASN A 77 12.11 9.10 -3.22
C ASN A 77 12.27 10.61 -3.29
N LYS A 78 11.18 11.33 -3.04
CA LYS A 78 11.20 12.79 -3.04
C LYS A 78 11.60 13.30 -1.66
N ILE A 79 12.73 14.01 -1.60
CA ILE A 79 13.14 14.76 -0.41
C ILE A 79 12.52 16.15 -0.55
N TRP A 80 11.59 16.47 0.33
CA TRP A 80 11.02 17.82 0.40
C TRP A 80 11.96 18.70 1.24
N PRO A 81 12.37 19.88 0.72
CA PRO A 81 13.22 20.82 1.46
C PRO A 81 12.49 21.45 2.65
#